data_AF-A0A1I3RUW9-F1
#
_entry.id   AF-A0A1I3RUW9-F1
#
_cell.length_a   1.000
_cell.length_b   1.000
_cell.length_c   1.000
_cell.angle_alpha   90.00
_cell.angle_beta   90.00
_cell.angle_gamma   90.00
#
_symmetry.space_group_name_H-M   'P 1'
#
loop_
_entity.id
_entity.type
_entity.pdbx_description
1 polymer ?
#
loop_
_entity_poly.entity_id
_entity_poly.type
_entity_poly.pdbx_seq_one_letter_code
_entity_poly.pdbx_strand_id
1 'polypeptide(L)'
;MQLEDHAEELASDLGVDKEEVTSDLQNLVEYSVPIDEAKRSLRRKYGDGSTGGGDAPSSKDVADVAPEDGNVTVTGVVLTAGKRSIRYQGDDHVIVEGRLADETGVIDYTSWEDFGLSPGDTITAGNASVREWDGEPELNLGESTSLSVEEESLEVPYGIGGKADLADLQTGDRAADIEVAVLECERRTIDGRDGETEILSGVFGDESGRLPFTNWEPAPEIEERNTVRIENAYVQEFRGVPEVNVSEFSTVTDLEREIDVGADTSTMDVGEAVRTGGIYDVCVVGNVIAVRDGSGLIQRCPECYRVIQKGQCRTHGDVDGIDDLRVKAIVDDGTGTLTAVLDDELTEQVYGGTLEDALEQAREAMDQEVVADRIRERIVGREYCVRGHLSVDEYGANLDAETFEESDDDPEARAQEFLETVDVDPTEREKTEVDA
;
A
#
# COMPACT_ATOMS: atom_id res chain seq x y z
N MET A 1 -43.97 26.66 -6.35
CA MET A 1 -44.79 25.59 -6.97
C MET A 1 -44.33 24.22 -6.51
N GLN A 2 -43.31 23.54 -7.07
CA GLN A 2 -43.01 22.15 -6.65
C GLN A 2 -42.64 21.97 -5.16
N LEU A 3 -41.85 22.90 -4.58
CA LEU A 3 -41.43 22.83 -3.16
C LEU A 3 -42.58 23.10 -2.17
N GLU A 4 -43.47 24.03 -2.49
CA GLU A 4 -44.64 24.38 -1.65
C GLU A 4 -45.69 23.28 -1.65
N ASP A 5 -45.85 22.58 -2.79
CA ASP A 5 -46.76 21.43 -2.92
C ASP A 5 -46.26 20.26 -2.06
N HIS A 6 -44.94 19.98 -2.07
CA HIS A 6 -44.32 18.97 -1.22
C HIS A 6 -44.39 19.32 0.28
N ALA A 7 -44.23 20.60 0.64
CA ALA A 7 -44.37 21.04 2.03
C ALA A 7 -45.83 20.95 2.52
N GLU A 8 -46.82 21.25 1.66
CA GLU A 8 -48.25 21.14 1.99
C GLU A 8 -48.68 19.69 2.23
N GLU A 9 -48.23 18.77 1.38
CA GLU A 9 -48.46 17.33 1.53
C GLU A 9 -47.88 16.84 2.86
N LEU A 10 -46.62 17.20 3.14
CA LEU A 10 -45.92 16.74 4.33
C LEU A 10 -46.48 17.32 5.64
N ALA A 11 -46.83 18.61 5.64
CA ALA A 11 -47.46 19.26 6.79
C ALA A 11 -48.84 18.66 7.10
N SER A 12 -49.61 18.33 6.05
CA SER A 12 -50.93 17.69 6.19
C SER A 12 -50.83 16.28 6.77
N ASP A 13 -49.84 15.50 6.31
CA ASP A 13 -49.58 14.14 6.79
C ASP A 13 -49.14 14.10 8.27
N LEU A 14 -48.32 15.06 8.69
CA LEU A 14 -47.71 15.10 10.02
C LEU A 14 -48.53 15.91 11.05
N GLY A 15 -49.51 16.70 10.59
CA GLY A 15 -50.32 17.57 11.45
C GLY A 15 -49.54 18.75 12.03
N VAL A 16 -48.55 19.25 11.30
CA VAL A 16 -47.65 20.34 11.71
C VAL A 16 -47.94 21.60 10.88
N ASP A 17 -47.47 22.76 11.35
CA ASP A 17 -47.62 24.03 10.63
C ASP A 17 -46.91 24.00 9.25
N LYS A 18 -47.63 24.45 8.22
CA LYS A 18 -47.14 24.45 6.84
C LYS A 18 -45.98 25.42 6.64
N GLU A 19 -46.00 26.58 7.28
CA GLU A 19 -44.96 27.61 7.13
C GLU A 19 -43.65 27.11 7.76
N GLU A 20 -43.74 26.45 8.91
CA GLU A 20 -42.60 25.81 9.58
C GLU A 20 -41.97 24.69 8.73
N VAL A 21 -42.80 23.76 8.22
CA VAL A 21 -42.34 22.68 7.34
C VAL A 21 -41.76 23.22 6.03
N THR A 22 -42.34 24.29 5.48
CA THR A 22 -41.83 24.93 4.24
C THR A 22 -40.45 25.55 4.49
N SER A 23 -40.26 26.24 5.61
CA SER A 23 -38.98 26.86 5.96
C SER A 23 -37.89 25.81 6.19
N ASP A 24 -38.20 24.75 6.91
CA ASP A 24 -37.24 23.66 7.16
C ASP A 24 -36.89 22.90 5.87
N LEU A 25 -37.88 22.64 5.01
CA LEU A 25 -37.67 21.96 3.73
C LEU A 25 -36.83 22.82 2.78
N GLN A 26 -37.07 24.14 2.76
CA GLN A 26 -36.26 25.09 2.01
C GLN A 26 -34.81 25.09 2.50
N ASN A 27 -34.60 25.08 3.82
CA ASN A 27 -33.27 25.05 4.40
C ASN A 27 -32.51 23.77 3.99
N LEU A 28 -33.11 22.59 4.12
CA LEU A 28 -32.46 21.33 3.72
C LEU A 28 -32.10 21.32 2.22
N VAL A 29 -32.96 21.84 1.36
CA VAL A 29 -32.67 21.95 -0.08
C VAL A 29 -31.57 22.98 -0.37
N GLU A 30 -31.49 24.08 0.39
CA GLU A 30 -30.41 25.08 0.28
C GLU A 30 -29.04 24.46 0.58
N TYR A 31 -28.98 23.50 1.49
CA TYR A 31 -27.78 22.71 1.79
C TYR A 31 -27.66 21.45 0.94
N SER A 32 -28.28 21.44 -0.24
CA SER A 32 -28.13 20.38 -1.24
C SER A 32 -28.58 18.99 -0.75
N VAL A 33 -29.54 18.91 0.17
CA VAL A 33 -30.19 17.63 0.53
C VAL A 33 -31.27 17.29 -0.52
N PRO A 34 -31.25 16.10 -1.13
CA PRO A 34 -32.31 15.68 -2.07
C PRO A 34 -33.70 15.73 -1.43
N ILE A 35 -34.73 16.15 -2.21
CA ILE A 35 -36.09 16.40 -1.72
C ILE A 35 -36.67 15.21 -0.94
N ASP A 36 -36.44 13.97 -1.39
CA ASP A 36 -36.97 12.79 -0.72
C ASP A 36 -36.26 12.45 0.59
N GLU A 37 -34.96 12.72 0.71
CA GLU A 37 -34.26 12.62 2.00
C GLU A 37 -34.66 13.78 2.92
N ALA A 38 -34.82 14.99 2.40
CA ALA A 38 -35.29 16.13 3.17
C ALA A 38 -36.67 15.86 3.79
N LYS A 39 -37.61 15.30 3.02
CA LYS A 39 -38.90 14.82 3.54
C LYS A 39 -38.75 13.75 4.61
N ARG A 40 -37.87 12.76 4.42
CA ARG A 40 -37.58 11.71 5.42
C ARG A 40 -37.03 12.29 6.72
N SER A 41 -36.11 13.25 6.63
CA SER A 41 -35.53 13.96 7.76
C SER A 41 -36.60 14.71 8.56
N LEU A 42 -37.48 15.46 7.89
CA LEU A 42 -38.59 16.15 8.54
C LEU A 42 -39.61 15.18 9.15
N ARG A 43 -39.89 14.04 8.51
CA ARG A 43 -40.73 12.99 9.12
C ARG A 43 -40.13 12.45 10.42
N ARG A 44 -38.80 12.32 10.52
CA ARG A 44 -38.14 11.93 11.78
C ARG A 44 -38.26 13.05 12.83
N LYS A 45 -37.95 14.29 12.44
CA LYS A 45 -38.02 15.48 13.31
C LYS A 45 -39.41 15.67 13.95
N TYR A 46 -40.47 15.52 13.15
CA TYR A 46 -41.84 15.79 13.58
C TYR A 46 -42.64 14.54 13.99
N GLY A 47 -42.18 13.34 13.63
CA GLY A 47 -42.95 12.10 13.77
C GLY A 47 -42.70 11.28 15.04
N ASP A 48 -41.50 11.32 15.64
CA ASP A 48 -41.14 10.38 16.73
C ASP A 48 -40.80 11.05 18.08
N GLY A 49 -40.99 12.36 18.22
CA GLY A 49 -40.73 13.08 19.47
C GLY A 49 -39.27 13.01 19.97
N SER A 50 -38.34 12.53 19.14
CA SER A 50 -36.90 12.54 19.41
C SER A 50 -36.32 13.88 19.00
N THR A 51 -35.77 14.60 19.97
CA THR A 51 -35.02 15.85 19.81
C THR A 51 -33.60 15.62 19.27
N GLY A 52 -33.42 14.67 18.34
CA GLY A 52 -32.16 14.38 17.66
C GLY A 52 -32.18 14.99 16.27
N GLY A 53 -31.32 15.99 16.05
CA GLY A 53 -31.43 17.01 15.01
C GLY A 53 -31.36 16.48 13.56
N GLY A 54 -32.30 16.97 12.75
CA GLY A 54 -32.09 17.17 11.33
C GLY A 54 -31.45 18.54 11.13
N ASP A 55 -30.22 18.71 11.59
CA ASP A 55 -29.41 19.86 11.21
C ASP A 55 -29.04 19.72 9.73
N ALA A 56 -29.09 20.82 9.00
CA ALA A 56 -28.67 20.83 7.61
C ALA A 56 -27.17 20.52 7.51
N PRO A 57 -26.73 19.78 6.47
CA PRO A 57 -25.32 19.45 6.32
C PRO A 57 -24.51 20.73 6.18
N SER A 58 -23.43 20.85 6.96
CA SER A 58 -22.56 22.01 6.88
C SER A 58 -21.68 21.94 5.63
N SER A 59 -21.55 23.04 4.91
CA SER A 59 -20.50 23.18 3.89
C SER A 59 -19.14 23.27 4.59
N LYS A 60 -18.16 22.48 4.11
CA LYS A 60 -16.81 22.42 4.65
C LYS A 60 -15.78 22.35 3.53
N ASP A 61 -14.60 22.87 3.82
CA ASP A 61 -13.39 22.61 3.04
C ASP A 61 -12.93 21.17 3.30
N VAL A 62 -12.25 20.56 2.32
CA VAL A 62 -11.84 19.15 2.37
C VAL A 62 -11.01 18.83 3.62
N ALA A 63 -10.05 19.69 3.97
CA ALA A 63 -9.18 19.48 5.13
C ALA A 63 -9.89 19.59 6.49
N ASP A 64 -11.08 20.19 6.54
CA ASP A 64 -11.86 20.40 7.77
C ASP A 64 -12.89 19.27 8.04
N VAL A 65 -12.95 18.28 7.15
CA VAL A 65 -13.78 17.08 7.33
C VAL A 65 -13.12 16.16 8.35
N ALA A 66 -13.87 15.76 9.37
CA ALA A 66 -13.41 14.93 10.48
C ALA A 66 -14.25 13.65 10.64
N PRO A 67 -13.72 12.56 11.19
CA PRO A 67 -14.44 11.29 11.34
C PRO A 67 -15.75 11.38 12.14
N GLU A 68 -15.82 12.32 13.10
CA GLU A 68 -17.03 12.58 13.90
C GLU A 68 -18.12 13.38 13.18
N ASP A 69 -17.85 13.90 11.98
CA ASP A 69 -18.85 14.61 11.20
C ASP A 69 -19.98 13.69 10.75
N GLY A 70 -21.19 14.26 10.67
CA GLY A 70 -22.34 13.56 10.11
C GLY A 70 -22.36 13.66 8.58
N ASN A 71 -23.26 14.48 8.07
CA ASN A 71 -23.35 14.77 6.64
C ASN A 71 -22.74 16.14 6.35
N VAL A 72 -21.94 16.23 5.31
CA VAL A 72 -21.25 17.45 4.87
C VAL A 72 -21.57 17.77 3.42
N THR A 73 -21.32 19.02 3.03
CA THR A 73 -21.31 19.45 1.64
C THR A 73 -19.91 19.93 1.28
N VAL A 74 -19.29 19.31 0.27
CA VAL A 74 -17.91 19.60 -0.16
C VAL A 74 -17.89 19.88 -1.65
N THR A 75 -17.11 20.87 -2.06
CA THR A 75 -16.84 21.16 -3.48
C THR A 75 -15.36 20.90 -3.76
N GLY A 76 -15.05 20.13 -4.79
CA GLY A 76 -13.67 19.78 -5.12
C GLY A 76 -13.52 19.16 -6.50
N VAL A 77 -12.29 18.93 -6.91
CA VAL A 77 -11.89 18.24 -8.13
C VAL A 77 -11.73 16.76 -7.86
N VAL A 78 -12.38 15.92 -8.66
CA VAL A 78 -12.18 14.47 -8.65
C VAL A 78 -10.77 14.17 -9.16
N LEU A 79 -9.90 13.66 -8.30
CA LEU A 79 -8.54 13.29 -8.68
C LEU A 79 -8.52 11.90 -9.32
N THR A 80 -9.22 10.93 -8.74
CA THR A 80 -9.31 9.55 -9.23
C THR A 80 -10.74 9.03 -9.16
N ALA A 81 -11.10 8.10 -10.04
CA ALA A 81 -12.41 7.44 -10.04
C ALA A 81 -12.27 6.01 -10.58
N GLY A 82 -11.98 5.08 -9.67
CA GLY A 82 -11.82 3.66 -9.96
C GLY A 82 -13.07 2.85 -9.65
N LYS A 83 -13.24 1.71 -10.32
CA LYS A 83 -14.32 0.77 -10.04
C LYS A 83 -13.80 -0.46 -9.33
N ARG A 84 -14.59 -0.98 -8.39
CA ARG A 84 -14.35 -2.28 -7.77
C ARG A 84 -15.66 -2.99 -7.43
N SER A 85 -15.59 -4.32 -7.36
CA SER A 85 -16.64 -5.14 -6.76
C SER A 85 -16.36 -5.29 -5.26
N ILE A 86 -17.38 -5.07 -4.44
CA ILE A 86 -17.38 -5.38 -3.02
C ILE A 86 -18.56 -6.28 -2.69
N ARG A 87 -18.34 -7.22 -1.77
CA ARG A 87 -19.42 -8.06 -1.28
C ARG A 87 -20.01 -7.49 -0.02
N TYR A 88 -21.26 -7.05 -0.09
CA TYR A 88 -21.98 -6.45 1.01
C TYR A 88 -23.30 -7.18 1.23
N GLN A 89 -23.57 -7.59 2.48
CA GLN A 89 -24.76 -8.36 2.86
C GLN A 89 -25.01 -9.67 2.08
N GLY A 90 -23.99 -10.19 1.40
CA GLY A 90 -24.04 -11.46 0.66
C GLY A 90 -24.14 -11.30 -0.86
N ASP A 91 -24.45 -10.09 -1.33
CA ASP A 91 -24.53 -9.71 -2.73
C ASP A 91 -23.31 -8.89 -3.16
N ASP A 92 -22.96 -8.97 -4.44
CA ASP A 92 -21.87 -8.19 -5.03
C ASP A 92 -22.39 -6.84 -5.52
N HIS A 93 -21.72 -5.78 -5.09
CA HIS A 93 -22.01 -4.40 -5.45
C HIS A 93 -20.80 -3.80 -6.16
N VAL A 94 -21.04 -3.17 -7.31
CA VAL A 94 -20.01 -2.36 -7.97
C VAL A 94 -20.07 -0.96 -7.39
N ILE A 95 -18.96 -0.49 -6.85
CA ILE A 95 -18.80 0.86 -6.32
C ILE A 95 -17.76 1.62 -7.15
N VAL A 96 -17.84 2.95 -7.09
CA VAL A 96 -16.77 3.84 -7.56
C VAL A 96 -16.04 4.39 -6.35
N GLU A 97 -14.72 4.36 -6.36
CA GLU A 97 -13.90 4.90 -5.27
C GLU A 97 -12.77 5.76 -5.83
N GLY A 98 -12.32 6.72 -5.05
CA GLY A 98 -11.25 7.61 -5.48
C GLY A 98 -11.02 8.75 -4.51
N ARG A 99 -10.33 9.78 -4.99
CA ARG A 99 -9.95 10.96 -4.21
C ARG A 99 -10.60 12.22 -4.74
N LEU A 100 -11.06 13.07 -3.84
CA LEU A 100 -11.57 14.41 -4.11
C LEU A 100 -10.62 15.42 -3.45
N ALA A 101 -10.35 16.54 -4.11
CA ALA A 101 -9.48 17.56 -3.54
C ALA A 101 -9.96 18.98 -3.80
N ASP A 102 -9.64 19.88 -2.89
CA ASP A 102 -9.78 21.33 -3.08
C ASP A 102 -8.43 22.02 -2.84
N GLU A 103 -8.41 23.32 -2.56
CA GLU A 103 -7.16 24.04 -2.26
C GLU A 103 -6.58 23.71 -0.87
N THR A 104 -7.37 23.10 0.00
CA THR A 104 -7.05 22.83 1.41
C THR A 104 -6.53 21.42 1.65
N GLY A 105 -7.02 20.43 0.88
CA GLY A 105 -6.67 19.03 1.13
C GLY A 105 -7.20 18.04 0.10
N VAL A 106 -6.96 16.77 0.39
CA VAL A 106 -7.45 15.60 -0.36
C VAL A 106 -8.23 14.71 0.61
N ILE A 107 -9.35 14.15 0.17
CA ILE A 107 -10.15 13.18 0.93
C ILE A 107 -10.56 12.02 0.05
N ASP A 108 -10.53 10.82 0.62
CA ASP A 108 -11.06 9.62 -0.04
C ASP A 108 -12.58 9.65 -0.08
N TYR A 109 -13.14 9.05 -1.13
CA TYR A 109 -14.57 8.83 -1.24
C TYR A 109 -14.92 7.43 -1.75
N THR A 110 -16.06 6.93 -1.28
CA THR A 110 -16.74 5.77 -1.84
C THR A 110 -18.12 6.18 -2.34
N SER A 111 -18.38 5.92 -3.61
CA SER A 111 -19.66 6.12 -4.27
C SER A 111 -20.39 4.80 -4.46
N TRP A 112 -21.53 4.67 -3.80
CA TRP A 112 -22.41 3.50 -3.84
C TRP A 112 -23.39 3.54 -5.02
N GLU A 113 -23.52 4.72 -5.65
CA GLU A 113 -24.29 4.96 -6.86
C GLU A 113 -23.36 5.34 -8.03
N ASP A 114 -23.82 5.16 -9.26
CA ASP A 114 -23.09 5.65 -10.44
C ASP A 114 -23.48 7.12 -10.74
N PHE A 115 -22.67 8.05 -10.25
CA PHE A 115 -22.80 9.48 -10.57
C PHE A 115 -22.06 9.89 -11.85
N GLY A 116 -21.36 8.97 -12.52
CA GLY A 116 -20.60 9.29 -13.75
C GLY A 116 -19.37 10.15 -13.52
N LEU A 117 -18.73 10.05 -12.34
CA LEU A 117 -17.54 10.82 -11.97
C LEU A 117 -16.35 10.47 -12.88
N SER A 118 -15.66 11.50 -13.37
CA SER A 118 -14.41 11.36 -14.13
C SER A 118 -13.28 12.19 -13.49
N PRO A 119 -12.02 11.72 -13.54
CA PRO A 119 -10.88 12.52 -13.12
C PRO A 119 -10.84 13.88 -13.83
N GLY A 120 -10.70 14.95 -13.04
CA GLY A 120 -10.69 16.35 -13.48
C GLY A 120 -12.03 17.06 -13.39
N ASP A 121 -13.13 16.35 -13.14
CA ASP A 121 -14.43 16.99 -12.92
C ASP A 121 -14.39 17.80 -11.60
N THR A 122 -14.85 19.05 -11.65
CA THR A 122 -15.16 19.80 -10.43
C THR A 122 -16.60 19.50 -10.03
N ILE A 123 -16.80 18.98 -8.83
CA ILE A 123 -18.11 18.57 -8.32
C ILE A 123 -18.42 19.24 -6.99
N THR A 124 -19.71 19.44 -6.73
CA THR A 124 -20.24 19.67 -5.39
C THR A 124 -20.99 18.43 -4.94
N ALA A 125 -20.48 17.76 -3.91
CA ALA A 125 -21.10 16.63 -3.24
C ALA A 125 -21.89 17.14 -2.03
N GLY A 126 -23.20 17.33 -2.21
CA GLY A 126 -24.11 17.80 -1.17
C GLY A 126 -24.64 16.66 -0.32
N ASN A 127 -24.65 16.84 1.00
CA ASN A 127 -25.17 15.86 1.96
C ASN A 127 -24.46 14.49 1.88
N ALA A 128 -23.15 14.49 1.60
CA ALA A 128 -22.29 13.30 1.66
C ALA A 128 -22.09 12.89 3.13
N SER A 129 -22.29 11.61 3.47
CA SER A 129 -22.06 11.13 4.83
C SER A 129 -20.58 10.84 5.05
N VAL A 130 -20.02 11.25 6.18
CA VAL A 130 -18.64 10.96 6.56
C VAL A 130 -18.59 9.64 7.35
N ARG A 131 -17.57 8.82 7.08
CA ARG A 131 -17.26 7.63 7.89
C ARG A 131 -15.79 7.62 8.26
N GLU A 132 -15.45 6.95 9.35
CA GLU A 132 -14.06 6.64 9.69
C GLU A 132 -13.62 5.37 8.96
N TRP A 133 -12.45 5.42 8.32
CA TRP A 133 -11.76 4.29 7.73
C TRP A 133 -10.28 4.34 8.09
N ASP A 134 -9.80 3.33 8.81
CA ASP A 134 -8.42 3.26 9.33
C ASP A 134 -7.96 4.51 10.12
N GLY A 135 -8.91 5.16 10.82
CA GLY A 135 -8.67 6.38 11.59
C GLY A 135 -8.85 7.67 10.80
N GLU A 136 -9.00 7.61 9.48
CA GLU A 136 -9.14 8.77 8.60
C GLU A 136 -10.60 8.98 8.14
N PRO A 137 -11.03 10.23 7.86
CA PRO A 137 -12.36 10.51 7.34
C PRO A 137 -12.48 10.13 5.85
N GLU A 138 -13.60 9.50 5.48
CA GLU A 138 -13.94 9.15 4.10
C GLU A 138 -15.36 9.60 3.77
N LEU A 139 -15.55 10.22 2.60
CA LEU A 139 -16.87 10.60 2.10
C LEU A 139 -17.60 9.38 1.52
N ASN A 140 -18.88 9.21 1.88
CA ASN A 140 -19.77 8.26 1.21
C ASN A 140 -20.84 8.98 0.42
N LEU A 141 -20.85 8.70 -0.88
CA LEU A 141 -21.82 9.22 -1.83
C LEU A 141 -22.84 8.12 -2.08
N GLY A 142 -24.10 8.37 -1.76
CA GLY A 142 -25.18 7.39 -1.93
C GLY A 142 -26.49 8.03 -2.35
N GLU A 143 -27.61 7.31 -2.22
CA GLU A 143 -28.95 7.79 -2.63
C GLU A 143 -29.37 9.14 -2.01
N SER A 144 -28.78 9.48 -0.85
CA SER A 144 -29.08 10.71 -0.11
C SER A 144 -28.13 11.86 -0.44
N THR A 145 -27.14 11.63 -1.29
CA THR A 145 -26.17 12.63 -1.76
C THR A 145 -26.72 13.29 -3.01
N SER A 146 -26.67 14.62 -3.07
CA SER A 146 -26.83 15.34 -4.34
C SER A 146 -25.45 15.60 -4.93
N LEU A 147 -25.33 15.42 -6.24
CA LEU A 147 -24.08 15.66 -6.94
C LEU A 147 -24.32 16.61 -8.10
N SER A 148 -23.62 17.74 -8.11
CA SER A 148 -23.59 18.68 -9.24
C SER A 148 -22.18 18.76 -9.79
N VAL A 149 -22.06 18.70 -11.12
CA VAL A 149 -20.81 19.00 -11.83
C VAL A 149 -20.81 20.49 -12.13
N GLU A 150 -19.74 21.18 -11.75
CA GLU A 150 -19.57 22.61 -11.96
C GLU A 150 -19.00 22.87 -13.36
N GLU A 151 -19.44 23.96 -14.01
CA GLU A 151 -18.94 24.32 -15.35
C GLU A 151 -17.53 24.93 -15.29
N GLU A 152 -17.18 25.58 -14.18
CA GLU A 152 -15.87 26.17 -13.95
C GLU A 152 -15.00 25.16 -13.20
N SER A 153 -13.84 24.83 -13.78
CA SER A 153 -12.87 23.95 -13.15
C SER A 153 -12.14 24.66 -12.01
N LEU A 154 -12.13 24.06 -10.84
CA LEU A 154 -11.30 24.48 -9.72
C LEU A 154 -9.83 24.10 -9.99
N GLU A 155 -8.90 25.02 -9.69
CA GLU A 155 -7.47 24.70 -9.73
C GLU A 155 -7.04 24.14 -8.38
N VAL A 156 -6.40 22.97 -8.39
CA VAL A 156 -5.91 22.29 -7.18
C VAL A 156 -4.42 21.97 -7.32
N PRO A 157 -3.64 21.92 -6.23
CA PRO A 157 -2.20 21.65 -6.29
C PRO A 157 -1.85 20.16 -6.47
N TYR A 158 -2.85 19.30 -6.67
CA TYR A 158 -2.70 17.85 -6.71
C TYR A 158 -2.79 17.31 -8.15
N GLY A 159 -2.11 16.19 -8.40
CA GLY A 159 -2.18 15.49 -9.68
C GLY A 159 -3.55 14.89 -9.93
N ILE A 160 -4.10 15.09 -11.14
CA ILE A 160 -5.32 14.44 -11.61
C ILE A 160 -4.93 13.12 -12.27
N GLY A 161 -5.65 12.05 -11.95
CA GLY A 161 -5.42 10.68 -12.41
C GLY A 161 -4.76 9.81 -11.35
N GLY A 162 -4.66 8.52 -11.66
CA GLY A 162 -4.13 7.50 -10.76
C GLY A 162 -2.62 7.29 -10.84
N LYS A 163 -1.89 8.09 -11.65
CA LYS A 163 -0.50 7.78 -11.96
C LYS A 163 0.37 7.75 -10.70
N ALA A 164 1.03 6.63 -10.47
CA ALA A 164 1.95 6.43 -9.36
C ALA A 164 3.12 5.54 -9.78
N ASP A 165 4.26 5.72 -9.10
CA ASP A 165 5.38 4.78 -9.16
C ASP A 165 5.20 3.75 -8.02
N LEU A 166 5.75 2.55 -8.17
CA LEU A 166 5.57 1.44 -7.23
C LEU A 166 6.05 1.77 -5.82
N ALA A 167 7.13 2.54 -5.68
CA ALA A 167 7.66 2.95 -4.38
C ALA A 167 6.72 3.88 -3.60
N ASP A 168 5.84 4.60 -4.30
CA ASP A 168 4.87 5.53 -3.69
C ASP A 168 3.56 4.84 -3.29
N LEU A 169 3.32 3.61 -3.74
CA LEU A 169 2.08 2.89 -3.48
C LEU A 169 1.98 2.42 -2.03
N GLN A 170 0.86 2.77 -1.39
CA GLN A 170 0.54 2.42 -0.02
C GLN A 170 -0.67 1.49 0.06
N THR A 171 -0.75 0.71 1.13
CA THR A 171 -1.94 -0.12 1.38
C THR A 171 -3.17 0.77 1.50
N GLY A 172 -4.22 0.42 0.77
CA GLY A 172 -5.44 1.23 0.72
C GLY A 172 -5.51 2.17 -0.49
N ASP A 173 -4.42 2.32 -1.26
CA ASP A 173 -4.47 3.05 -2.53
C ASP A 173 -5.42 2.39 -3.52
N ARG A 174 -6.15 3.23 -4.24
CA ARG A 174 -7.24 2.84 -5.14
C ARG A 174 -7.10 3.59 -6.45
N ALA A 175 -7.61 2.99 -7.52
CA ALA A 175 -7.61 3.59 -8.84
C ALA A 175 -6.20 4.03 -9.29
N ALA A 176 -5.17 3.24 -8.92
CA ALA A 176 -3.80 3.51 -9.28
C ALA A 176 -3.54 3.12 -10.74
N ASP A 177 -2.80 3.97 -11.45
CA ASP A 177 -2.38 3.77 -12.82
C ASP A 177 -0.85 3.63 -12.85
N ILE A 178 -0.35 2.44 -13.19
CA ILE A 178 1.07 2.12 -13.14
C ILE A 178 1.58 1.63 -14.49
N GLU A 179 2.85 1.89 -14.77
CA GLU A 179 3.56 1.32 -15.91
C GLU A 179 4.69 0.44 -15.39
N VAL A 180 4.62 -0.86 -15.64
CA VAL A 180 5.48 -1.85 -14.99
C VAL A 180 5.99 -2.91 -15.95
N ALA A 181 7.20 -3.41 -15.69
CA ALA A 181 7.71 -4.64 -16.25
C ALA A 181 7.24 -5.83 -15.39
N VAL A 182 6.81 -6.90 -16.05
CA VAL A 182 6.46 -8.16 -15.39
C VAL A 182 7.73 -8.97 -15.20
N LEU A 183 8.25 -9.02 -13.98
CA LEU A 183 9.51 -9.70 -13.65
C LEU A 183 9.31 -11.19 -13.47
N GLU A 184 8.27 -11.55 -12.73
CA GLU A 184 7.88 -12.92 -12.42
C GLU A 184 6.37 -13.05 -12.64
N CYS A 185 5.91 -14.16 -13.21
CA CYS A 185 4.49 -14.41 -13.38
C CYS A 185 4.18 -15.90 -13.29
N GLU A 186 3.52 -16.30 -12.20
CA GLU A 186 3.08 -17.66 -11.96
C GLU A 186 1.57 -17.75 -12.03
N ARG A 187 1.07 -18.73 -12.80
CA ARG A 187 -0.35 -19.08 -12.81
C ARG A 187 -0.66 -20.07 -11.70
N ARG A 188 -1.66 -19.75 -10.89
CA ARG A 188 -2.04 -20.56 -9.72
C ARG A 188 -3.55 -20.71 -9.62
N THR A 189 -3.99 -21.84 -9.10
CA THR A 189 -5.39 -22.04 -8.70
C THR A 189 -5.46 -21.92 -7.18
N ILE A 190 -6.33 -21.04 -6.70
CA ILE A 190 -6.59 -20.83 -5.27
C ILE A 190 -8.02 -21.25 -4.93
N ASP A 191 -8.21 -21.87 -3.79
CA ASP A 191 -9.53 -22.15 -3.23
C ASP A 191 -10.06 -20.90 -2.49
N GLY A 192 -10.92 -20.15 -3.17
CA GLY A 192 -11.60 -18.99 -2.62
C GLY A 192 -12.94 -19.34 -1.99
N ARG A 193 -13.62 -18.31 -1.46
CA ARG A 193 -14.95 -18.45 -0.87
C ARG A 193 -16.02 -18.91 -1.87
N ASP A 194 -15.84 -18.56 -3.14
CA ASP A 194 -16.75 -18.89 -4.24
C ASP A 194 -16.26 -20.10 -5.07
N GLY A 195 -15.25 -20.82 -4.56
CA GLY A 195 -14.66 -21.99 -5.18
C GLY A 195 -13.25 -21.75 -5.72
N GLU A 196 -12.77 -22.68 -6.52
CA GLU A 196 -11.47 -22.59 -7.19
C GLU A 196 -11.47 -21.39 -8.17
N THR A 197 -10.47 -20.52 -8.03
CA THR A 197 -10.23 -19.35 -8.90
C THR A 197 -8.82 -19.45 -9.47
N GLU A 198 -8.67 -19.22 -10.76
CA GLU A 198 -7.36 -19.11 -11.41
C GLU A 198 -6.90 -17.65 -11.33
N ILE A 199 -5.68 -17.45 -10.84
CA ILE A 199 -5.05 -16.13 -10.69
C ILE A 199 -3.65 -16.15 -11.31
N LEU A 200 -3.12 -14.97 -11.61
CA LEU A 200 -1.68 -14.77 -11.79
C LEU A 200 -1.13 -14.09 -10.54
N SER A 201 0.04 -14.53 -10.09
CA SER A 201 0.79 -13.89 -9.00
C SER A 201 2.25 -13.76 -9.39
N GLY A 202 2.91 -12.71 -8.94
CA GLY A 202 4.32 -12.52 -9.24
C GLY A 202 4.83 -11.18 -8.77
N VAL A 203 5.78 -10.62 -9.51
CA VAL A 203 6.45 -9.36 -9.15
C VAL A 203 6.41 -8.40 -10.33
N PHE A 204 5.93 -7.19 -10.05
CA PHE A 204 6.07 -6.04 -10.94
C PHE A 204 7.29 -5.22 -10.54
N GLY A 205 7.95 -4.63 -11.54
CA GLY A 205 9.01 -3.67 -11.34
C GLY A 205 8.83 -2.43 -12.21
N ASP A 206 9.13 -1.27 -11.66
CA ASP A 206 9.26 -0.01 -12.38
C ASP A 206 10.62 0.64 -12.05
N GLU A 207 10.86 1.84 -12.55
CA GLU A 207 12.09 2.58 -12.28
C GLU A 207 12.30 2.84 -10.78
N SER A 208 11.23 2.96 -9.98
CA SER A 208 11.30 3.24 -8.55
C SER A 208 11.62 2.02 -7.69
N GLY A 209 11.18 0.83 -8.11
CA GLY A 209 11.38 -0.39 -7.35
C GLY A 209 10.48 -1.54 -7.80
N ARG A 210 10.10 -2.39 -6.85
CA ARG A 210 9.30 -3.60 -7.12
C ARG A 210 8.20 -3.75 -6.10
N LEU A 211 7.11 -4.40 -6.52
CA LEU A 211 6.03 -4.83 -5.64
C LEU A 211 5.48 -6.18 -6.09
N PRO A 212 5.00 -7.01 -5.14
CA PRO A 212 4.26 -8.21 -5.49
C PRO A 212 2.93 -7.82 -6.12
N PHE A 213 2.39 -8.70 -6.95
CA PHE A 213 1.06 -8.52 -7.51
C PHE A 213 0.21 -9.78 -7.47
N THR A 214 -1.10 -9.55 -7.44
CA THR A 214 -2.14 -10.53 -7.73
C THR A 214 -3.03 -10.01 -8.85
N ASN A 215 -3.15 -10.75 -9.94
CA ASN A 215 -4.16 -10.51 -10.96
C ASN A 215 -5.26 -11.58 -10.83
N TRP A 216 -6.45 -11.11 -10.47
CA TRP A 216 -7.60 -11.95 -10.11
C TRP A 216 -8.32 -12.52 -11.33
N GLU A 217 -8.19 -11.86 -12.49
CA GLU A 217 -8.71 -12.33 -13.78
C GLU A 217 -7.57 -12.31 -14.80
N PRO A 218 -6.90 -13.47 -15.04
CA PRO A 218 -5.69 -13.60 -15.83
C PRO A 218 -5.72 -12.84 -17.16
N ALA A 219 -5.08 -11.67 -17.17
CA ALA A 219 -4.89 -10.86 -18.36
C ALA A 219 -3.73 -11.42 -19.20
N PRO A 220 -3.91 -11.69 -20.51
CA PRO A 220 -2.86 -12.29 -21.35
C PRO A 220 -1.64 -11.37 -21.55
N GLU A 221 -1.79 -10.06 -21.36
CA GLU A 221 -0.72 -9.07 -21.43
C GLU A 221 0.28 -9.24 -20.25
N ILE A 222 -0.18 -9.77 -19.11
CA ILE A 222 0.65 -10.02 -17.92
C ILE A 222 1.40 -11.35 -18.08
N GLU A 223 2.52 -11.31 -18.79
CA GLU A 223 3.45 -12.41 -18.99
C GLU A 223 4.87 -11.94 -18.69
N GLU A 224 5.73 -12.82 -18.17
CA GLU A 224 7.13 -12.50 -17.87
C GLU A 224 7.82 -11.78 -19.03
N ARG A 225 8.59 -10.74 -18.70
CA ARG A 225 9.32 -9.85 -19.63
C ARG A 225 8.45 -8.89 -20.45
N ASN A 226 7.12 -8.94 -20.36
CA ASN A 226 6.30 -7.89 -20.94
C ASN A 226 6.38 -6.62 -20.10
N THR A 227 6.13 -5.49 -20.74
CA THR A 227 5.90 -4.21 -20.07
C THR A 227 4.45 -3.82 -20.32
N VAL A 228 3.74 -3.46 -19.27
CA VAL A 228 2.30 -3.18 -19.32
C VAL A 228 1.97 -1.89 -18.60
N ARG A 229 0.97 -1.19 -19.09
CA ARG A 229 0.23 -0.16 -18.37
C ARG A 229 -0.99 -0.81 -17.75
N ILE A 230 -1.17 -0.63 -16.45
CA ILE A 230 -2.32 -1.09 -15.69
C ILE A 230 -3.04 0.13 -15.17
N GLU A 231 -4.29 0.33 -15.57
CA GLU A 231 -5.16 1.38 -15.07
C GLU A 231 -6.17 0.79 -14.08
N ASN A 232 -6.53 1.57 -13.06
CA ASN A 232 -7.46 1.16 -12.01
C ASN A 232 -6.99 -0.13 -11.26
N ALA A 233 -5.72 -0.17 -10.87
CA ALA A 233 -5.23 -1.11 -9.87
C ALA A 233 -5.61 -0.64 -8.45
N TYR A 234 -5.66 -1.56 -7.50
CA TYR A 234 -5.82 -1.25 -6.08
C TYR A 234 -4.71 -1.93 -5.28
N VAL A 235 -4.40 -1.41 -4.10
CA VAL A 235 -3.27 -1.87 -3.29
C VAL A 235 -3.77 -2.41 -1.97
N GLN A 236 -3.35 -3.62 -1.62
CA GLN A 236 -3.68 -4.28 -0.36
C GLN A 236 -2.43 -4.78 0.34
N GLU A 237 -2.51 -4.94 1.66
CA GLU A 237 -1.41 -5.54 2.41
C GLU A 237 -1.34 -7.04 2.13
N PHE A 238 -0.16 -7.51 1.74
CA PHE A 238 0.19 -8.92 1.70
C PHE A 238 1.49 -9.15 2.45
N ARG A 239 1.43 -9.96 3.52
CA ARG A 239 2.59 -10.29 4.37
C ARG A 239 3.34 -9.05 4.90
N GLY A 240 2.62 -7.99 5.22
CA GLY A 240 3.18 -6.77 5.82
C GLY A 240 3.77 -5.78 4.82
N VAL A 241 3.54 -5.95 3.52
CA VAL A 241 3.92 -4.97 2.49
C VAL A 241 2.77 -4.71 1.51
N PRO A 242 2.77 -3.57 0.80
CA PRO A 242 1.84 -3.31 -0.29
C PRO A 242 1.91 -4.38 -1.39
N GLU A 243 0.76 -4.77 -1.93
CA GLU A 243 0.60 -5.66 -3.07
C GLU A 243 -0.35 -5.03 -4.09
N VAL A 244 0.10 -4.97 -5.34
CA VAL A 244 -0.70 -4.48 -6.46
C VAL A 244 -1.72 -5.52 -6.87
N ASN A 245 -2.99 -5.14 -6.89
CA ASN A 245 -4.08 -6.02 -7.26
C ASN A 245 -4.76 -5.55 -8.56
N VAL A 246 -4.86 -6.45 -9.52
CA VAL A 246 -5.46 -6.24 -10.85
C VAL A 246 -6.77 -7.03 -10.92
N SER A 247 -7.88 -6.36 -11.23
CA SER A 247 -9.23 -6.93 -11.23
C SER A 247 -9.91 -6.89 -12.59
N GLU A 248 -11.15 -7.39 -12.66
CA GLU A 248 -12.02 -7.27 -13.85
C GLU A 248 -12.28 -5.81 -14.28
N PHE A 249 -12.10 -4.85 -13.37
CA PHE A 249 -12.27 -3.41 -13.64
C PHE A 249 -10.97 -2.71 -14.04
N SER A 250 -9.84 -3.42 -13.98
CA SER A 250 -8.55 -2.88 -14.36
C SER A 250 -8.39 -2.99 -15.88
N THR A 251 -7.77 -1.98 -16.49
CA THR A 251 -7.43 -2.04 -17.93
C THR A 251 -5.94 -2.32 -18.06
N VAL A 252 -5.58 -3.40 -18.74
CA VAL A 252 -4.19 -3.77 -19.00
C VAL A 252 -3.89 -3.53 -20.47
N THR A 253 -2.82 -2.79 -20.76
CA THR A 253 -2.37 -2.50 -22.13
C THR A 253 -0.88 -2.74 -22.27
N ASP A 254 -0.45 -3.43 -23.33
CA ASP A 254 0.97 -3.59 -23.64
C ASP A 254 1.66 -2.24 -23.87
N LEU A 255 2.91 -2.14 -23.39
CA LEU A 255 3.80 -1.02 -23.64
C LEU A 255 5.03 -1.48 -24.44
N GLU A 256 5.40 -0.73 -25.46
CA GLU A 256 6.55 -1.02 -26.31
C GLU A 256 7.89 -0.44 -25.78
N ARG A 257 7.88 0.15 -24.58
CA ARG A 257 9.09 0.70 -23.94
C ARG A 257 9.70 -0.31 -22.98
N GLU A 258 11.02 -0.31 -22.88
CA GLU A 258 11.72 -1.01 -21.81
C GLU A 258 11.70 -0.15 -20.53
N ILE A 259 11.60 -0.81 -19.38
CA ILE A 259 11.66 -0.19 -18.05
C ILE A 259 12.95 -0.68 -17.39
N ASP A 260 13.77 0.26 -16.92
CA ASP A 260 15.01 -0.03 -16.20
C ASP A 260 14.68 -0.17 -14.70
N VAL A 261 14.36 -1.39 -14.29
CA VAL A 261 13.76 -1.63 -12.97
C VAL A 261 14.71 -1.27 -11.83
N GLY A 262 14.26 -0.37 -10.97
CA GLY A 262 15.01 0.16 -9.84
C GLY A 262 16.14 1.12 -10.22
N ALA A 263 16.12 1.71 -11.42
CA ALA A 263 17.07 2.76 -11.81
C ALA A 263 17.05 3.98 -10.88
N ASP A 264 15.89 4.26 -10.27
CA ASP A 264 15.67 5.33 -9.31
C ASP A 264 15.56 4.81 -7.85
N THR A 265 15.78 3.50 -7.63
CA THR A 265 15.81 2.93 -6.26
C THR A 265 16.97 3.54 -5.49
N SER A 266 16.65 4.37 -4.51
CA SER A 266 17.64 5.01 -3.64
C SER A 266 18.04 4.08 -2.50
N THR A 267 19.31 4.14 -2.10
CA THR A 267 19.77 3.48 -0.88
C THR A 267 19.14 4.14 0.34
N MET A 268 18.65 3.33 1.28
CA MET A 268 18.11 3.80 2.54
C MET A 268 19.05 3.48 3.70
N ASP A 269 19.06 4.37 4.70
CA ASP A 269 19.62 4.08 6.01
C ASP A 269 18.83 2.94 6.66
N VAL A 270 19.52 2.00 7.30
CA VAL A 270 18.92 0.84 7.98
C VAL A 270 17.92 1.30 9.04
N GLY A 271 18.25 2.33 9.81
CA GLY A 271 17.38 2.88 10.84
C GLY A 271 16.11 3.54 10.28
N GLU A 272 16.16 4.07 9.07
CA GLU A 272 14.96 4.58 8.37
C GLU A 272 14.12 3.42 7.83
N ALA A 273 14.73 2.49 7.11
CA ALA A 273 14.04 1.33 6.55
C ALA A 273 13.35 0.49 7.63
N VAL A 274 13.96 0.32 8.82
CA VAL A 274 13.32 -0.41 9.93
C VAL A 274 12.11 0.34 10.52
N ARG A 275 12.10 1.68 10.47
CA ARG A 275 10.99 2.48 11.02
C ARG A 275 9.74 2.45 10.15
N THR A 276 9.85 2.11 8.87
CA THR A 276 8.67 1.99 7.97
C THR A 276 7.81 0.77 8.32
N GLY A 277 8.36 -0.22 9.05
CA GLY A 277 7.65 -1.44 9.42
C GLY A 277 7.72 -2.57 8.38
N GLY A 278 8.33 -2.32 7.23
CA GLY A 278 8.52 -3.28 6.14
C GLY A 278 8.59 -2.58 4.79
N ILE A 279 9.41 -3.08 3.87
CA ILE A 279 9.56 -2.55 2.51
C ILE A 279 9.80 -3.74 1.58
N TYR A 280 9.08 -3.81 0.46
CA TYR A 280 9.24 -4.94 -0.44
C TYR A 280 10.57 -4.94 -1.19
N ASP A 281 11.04 -3.76 -1.59
CA ASP A 281 12.28 -3.59 -2.32
C ASP A 281 13.09 -2.43 -1.75
N VAL A 282 14.20 -2.74 -1.07
CA VAL A 282 15.10 -1.75 -0.47
C VAL A 282 16.55 -2.17 -0.72
N CYS A 283 17.45 -1.26 -1.11
CA CYS A 283 18.91 -1.44 -0.90
C CYS A 283 19.32 -0.67 0.35
N VAL A 284 20.06 -1.36 1.21
CA VAL A 284 20.79 -0.75 2.32
C VAL A 284 22.28 -1.00 2.13
N VAL A 285 23.13 -0.07 2.56
CA VAL A 285 24.58 -0.25 2.58
C VAL A 285 25.06 -0.29 4.02
N GLY A 286 25.74 -1.36 4.43
CA GLY A 286 26.19 -1.50 5.81
C GLY A 286 27.25 -2.56 6.01
N ASN A 287 27.87 -2.51 7.19
CA ASN A 287 28.94 -3.40 7.59
C ASN A 287 28.37 -4.70 8.15
N VAL A 288 28.89 -5.84 7.71
CA VAL A 288 28.55 -7.12 8.31
C VAL A 288 29.32 -7.27 9.62
N ILE A 289 28.63 -7.17 10.75
CA ILE A 289 29.26 -7.22 12.07
C ILE A 289 29.27 -8.62 12.68
N ALA A 290 28.39 -9.52 12.23
CA ALA A 290 28.30 -10.88 12.71
C ALA A 290 27.59 -11.82 11.73
N VAL A 291 27.86 -13.12 11.86
CA VAL A 291 27.08 -14.20 11.24
C VAL A 291 26.44 -15.01 12.36
N ARG A 292 25.10 -15.07 12.38
CA ARG A 292 24.32 -15.75 13.43
C ARG A 292 24.36 -17.27 13.30
N ASP A 293 24.04 -17.95 14.41
CA ASP A 293 23.83 -19.39 14.44
C ASP A 293 22.74 -19.84 13.46
N GLY A 294 22.91 -21.05 12.91
CA GLY A 294 22.04 -21.56 11.84
C GLY A 294 22.33 -20.92 10.47
N SER A 295 23.56 -20.41 10.30
CA SER A 295 24.19 -20.08 9.03
C SER A 295 25.16 -21.18 8.59
N GLY A 296 25.55 -21.19 7.31
CA GLY A 296 26.37 -22.24 6.71
C GLY A 296 25.52 -23.42 6.24
N LEU A 297 26.02 -24.64 6.47
CA LEU A 297 25.31 -25.86 6.14
C LEU A 297 24.17 -26.12 7.14
N ILE A 298 22.95 -26.21 6.62
CA ILE A 298 21.72 -26.46 7.39
C ILE A 298 20.97 -27.66 6.81
N GLN A 299 19.96 -28.12 7.56
CA GLN A 299 19.03 -29.13 7.07
C GLN A 299 17.60 -28.62 7.17
N ARG A 300 16.76 -28.97 6.19
CA ARG A 300 15.35 -28.60 6.14
C ARG A 300 14.45 -29.82 6.19
N CYS A 301 13.24 -29.61 6.72
CA CYS A 301 12.19 -30.61 6.67
C CYS A 301 11.71 -30.78 5.22
N PRO A 302 11.64 -32.00 4.68
CA PRO A 302 11.16 -32.22 3.31
C PRO A 302 9.68 -31.88 3.11
N GLU A 303 8.91 -31.75 4.20
CA GLU A 303 7.46 -31.49 4.14
C GLU A 303 7.09 -30.00 4.29
N CYS A 304 7.76 -29.25 5.17
CA CYS A 304 7.46 -27.83 5.38
C CYS A 304 8.64 -26.89 5.16
N TYR A 305 9.79 -27.42 4.73
CA TYR A 305 10.99 -26.66 4.38
C TYR A 305 11.58 -25.77 5.52
N ARG A 306 11.06 -25.91 6.73
CA ARG A 306 11.61 -25.28 7.93
C ARG A 306 12.92 -25.94 8.31
N VAL A 307 13.86 -25.15 8.82
CA VAL A 307 15.14 -25.65 9.33
C VAL A 307 14.92 -26.59 10.51
N ILE A 308 15.60 -27.73 10.47
CA ILE A 308 15.54 -28.78 11.48
C ILE A 308 16.87 -28.89 12.21
N GLN A 309 16.85 -29.51 13.39
CA GLN A 309 18.06 -29.83 14.14
C GLN A 309 18.05 -31.31 14.49
N LYS A 310 19.16 -32.01 14.22
CA LYS A 310 19.35 -33.43 14.57
C LYS A 310 18.22 -34.33 14.05
N GLY A 311 17.75 -34.08 12.83
CA GLY A 311 16.67 -34.85 12.19
C GLY A 311 15.26 -34.57 12.72
N GLN A 312 15.06 -33.52 13.52
CA GLN A 312 13.77 -33.25 14.14
C GLN A 312 13.14 -31.92 13.67
N CYS A 313 11.97 -32.03 13.04
CA CYS A 313 11.09 -30.92 12.69
C CYS A 313 10.12 -30.63 13.83
N ARG A 314 9.91 -29.35 14.15
CA ARG A 314 8.98 -28.91 15.21
C ARG A 314 7.52 -29.26 14.91
N THR A 315 7.16 -29.42 13.63
CA THR A 315 5.79 -29.70 13.19
C THR A 315 5.60 -31.18 12.87
N HIS A 316 6.54 -31.80 12.16
CA HIS A 316 6.40 -33.16 11.62
C HIS A 316 7.15 -34.23 12.41
N GLY A 317 7.91 -33.85 13.44
CA GLY A 317 8.66 -34.81 14.26
C GLY A 317 9.93 -35.28 13.57
N ASP A 318 10.24 -36.57 13.67
CA ASP A 318 11.45 -37.16 13.07
C ASP A 318 11.32 -37.21 11.54
N VAL A 319 12.27 -36.57 10.85
CA VAL A 319 12.31 -36.47 9.39
C VAL A 319 13.73 -36.64 8.86
N ASP A 320 13.86 -37.22 7.66
CA ASP A 320 15.13 -37.25 6.93
C ASP A 320 15.33 -35.88 6.27
N GLY A 321 16.23 -35.08 6.84
CA GLY A 321 16.49 -33.72 6.39
C GLY A 321 17.09 -33.65 4.99
N ILE A 322 16.72 -32.62 4.24
CA ILE A 322 17.41 -32.22 3.01
C ILE A 322 18.46 -31.18 3.35
N ASP A 323 19.69 -31.38 2.87
CA ASP A 323 20.80 -30.44 3.10
C ASP A 323 20.59 -29.17 2.28
N ASP A 324 20.96 -28.04 2.86
CA ASP A 324 20.79 -26.72 2.26
C ASP A 324 21.85 -25.74 2.80
N LEU A 325 22.02 -24.60 2.12
CA LEU A 325 22.88 -23.50 2.54
C LEU A 325 22.05 -22.26 2.89
N ARG A 326 22.46 -21.55 3.94
CA ARG A 326 21.85 -20.26 4.30
C ARG A 326 22.82 -19.42 5.09
N VAL A 327 22.77 -18.10 4.95
CA VAL A 327 23.48 -17.18 5.86
C VAL A 327 22.49 -16.25 6.54
N LYS A 328 22.75 -15.96 7.82
CA LYS A 328 22.12 -14.89 8.57
C LYS A 328 23.19 -13.90 9.00
N ALA A 329 23.46 -12.91 8.15
CA ALA A 329 24.43 -11.86 8.40
C ALA A 329 23.76 -10.69 9.13
N ILE A 330 24.48 -10.06 10.05
CA ILE A 330 24.02 -8.87 10.75
C ILE A 330 24.66 -7.67 10.11
N VAL A 331 23.84 -6.82 9.51
CA VAL A 331 24.25 -5.62 8.78
C VAL A 331 23.93 -4.40 9.63
N ASP A 332 24.92 -3.52 9.78
CA ASP A 332 24.83 -2.30 10.58
C ASP A 332 25.50 -1.14 9.83
N ASP A 333 24.79 -0.03 9.70
CA ASP A 333 25.23 1.20 9.03
C ASP A 333 25.50 2.35 10.03
N GLY A 334 25.33 2.10 11.33
CA GLY A 334 25.39 3.09 12.40
C GLY A 334 24.08 3.80 12.72
N THR A 335 23.04 3.68 11.89
CA THR A 335 21.69 4.20 12.14
C THR A 335 20.75 3.12 12.68
N GLY A 336 21.02 1.86 12.37
CA GLY A 336 20.30 0.71 12.87
C GLY A 336 21.02 -0.61 12.57
N THR A 337 20.33 -1.72 12.85
CA THR A 337 20.84 -3.05 12.56
C THR A 337 19.72 -3.92 12.01
N LEU A 338 20.00 -4.73 10.98
CA LEU A 338 19.09 -5.75 10.46
C LEU A 338 19.79 -7.10 10.25
N THR A 339 18.99 -8.16 10.09
CA THR A 339 19.50 -9.48 9.70
C THR A 339 19.30 -9.70 8.22
N ALA A 340 20.36 -9.66 7.42
CA ALA A 340 20.33 -10.10 6.04
C ALA A 340 20.32 -11.63 5.97
N VAL A 341 19.29 -12.19 5.33
CA VAL A 341 19.13 -13.63 5.11
C VAL A 341 19.51 -13.91 3.66
N LEU A 342 20.57 -14.70 3.46
CA LEU A 342 21.00 -15.14 2.14
C LEU A 342 20.50 -16.56 1.90
N ASP A 343 19.88 -16.78 0.76
CA ASP A 343 19.48 -18.10 0.27
C ASP A 343 20.71 -18.96 -0.11
N ASP A 344 20.47 -20.12 -0.72
CA ASP A 344 21.52 -21.05 -1.11
C ASP A 344 22.46 -20.45 -2.16
N GLU A 345 21.93 -19.80 -3.20
CA GLU A 345 22.72 -19.19 -4.28
C GLU A 345 23.64 -18.08 -3.75
N LEU A 346 23.12 -17.13 -2.98
CA LEU A 346 23.94 -16.08 -2.37
C LEU A 346 24.89 -16.65 -1.31
N THR A 347 24.49 -17.70 -0.59
CA THR A 347 25.37 -18.38 0.37
C THR A 347 26.55 -19.05 -0.32
N GLU A 348 26.34 -19.72 -1.45
CA GLU A 348 27.42 -20.31 -2.25
C GLU A 348 28.44 -19.27 -2.70
N GLN A 349 28.00 -18.07 -3.06
CA GLN A 349 28.88 -16.96 -3.46
C GLN A 349 29.77 -16.49 -2.29
N VAL A 350 29.18 -16.23 -1.11
CA VAL A 350 29.96 -15.78 0.06
C VAL A 350 30.82 -16.89 0.65
N TYR A 351 30.39 -18.15 0.56
CA TYR A 351 31.20 -19.32 0.91
C TYR A 351 32.34 -19.53 -0.11
N GLY A 352 32.07 -19.26 -1.38
CA GLY A 352 32.90 -19.47 -2.57
C GLY A 352 33.10 -20.93 -2.92
N GLY A 353 31.98 -21.67 -2.95
CA GLY A 353 31.89 -23.07 -3.32
C GLY A 353 30.43 -23.50 -3.34
N THR A 354 30.17 -24.71 -3.83
CA THR A 354 28.81 -25.27 -3.93
C THR A 354 28.36 -25.93 -2.61
N LEU A 355 27.07 -26.28 -2.51
CA LEU A 355 26.56 -27.16 -1.45
C LEU A 355 27.33 -28.48 -1.36
N GLU A 356 27.73 -29.06 -2.49
CA GLU A 356 28.53 -30.30 -2.52
C GLU A 356 29.91 -30.09 -1.87
N ASP A 357 30.57 -28.96 -2.17
CA ASP A 357 31.86 -28.60 -1.57
C ASP A 357 31.72 -28.36 -0.05
N ALA A 358 30.62 -27.73 0.37
CA ALA A 358 30.31 -27.51 1.79
C ALA A 358 30.09 -28.84 2.54
N LEU A 359 29.37 -29.78 1.94
CA LEU A 359 29.14 -31.12 2.47
C LEU A 359 30.44 -31.92 2.57
N GLU A 360 31.31 -31.83 1.56
CA GLU A 360 32.64 -32.45 1.58
C GLU A 360 33.49 -31.86 2.70
N GLN A 361 33.59 -30.52 2.79
CA GLN A 361 34.37 -29.85 3.82
C GLN A 361 33.89 -30.22 5.23
N ALA A 362 32.57 -30.21 5.48
CA ALA A 362 32.00 -30.58 6.76
C ALA A 362 32.31 -32.03 7.13
N ARG A 363 32.32 -32.94 6.15
CA ARG A 363 32.66 -34.36 6.35
C ARG A 363 34.15 -34.55 6.67
N GLU A 364 35.03 -33.83 6.00
CA GLU A 364 36.48 -33.88 6.25
C GLU A 364 36.84 -33.32 7.63
N ALA A 365 36.19 -32.23 8.03
CA ALA A 365 36.37 -31.62 9.34
C ALA A 365 35.67 -32.38 10.48
N MET A 366 34.72 -33.26 10.15
CA MET A 366 33.75 -33.86 11.09
C MET A 366 32.96 -32.80 11.89
N ASP A 367 32.74 -31.64 11.27
CA ASP A 367 32.10 -30.48 11.89
C ASP A 367 31.39 -29.66 10.81
N GLN A 368 30.10 -29.40 11.00
CA GLN A 368 29.31 -28.59 10.07
C GLN A 368 29.58 -27.08 10.25
N GLU A 369 30.07 -26.66 11.42
CA GLU A 369 30.33 -25.25 11.73
C GLU A 369 31.48 -24.69 10.88
N VAL A 370 32.35 -25.54 10.33
CA VAL A 370 33.47 -25.14 9.46
C VAL A 370 33.03 -24.31 8.25
N VAL A 371 31.82 -24.57 7.74
CA VAL A 371 31.24 -23.83 6.61
C VAL A 371 30.87 -22.42 7.05
N ALA A 372 30.20 -22.30 8.19
CA ALA A 372 29.82 -21.01 8.77
C ALA A 372 31.04 -20.19 9.19
N ASP A 373 32.07 -20.83 9.74
CA ASP A 373 33.33 -20.19 10.12
C ASP A 373 34.05 -19.60 8.92
N ARG A 374 34.14 -20.37 7.82
CA ARG A 374 34.73 -19.88 6.57
C ARG A 374 33.96 -18.70 5.98
N ILE A 375 32.63 -18.75 6.01
CA ILE A 375 31.79 -17.61 5.58
C ILE A 375 32.09 -16.40 6.47
N ARG A 376 32.12 -16.59 7.79
CA ARG A 376 32.38 -15.52 8.77
C ARG A 376 33.73 -14.84 8.52
N GLU A 377 34.78 -15.61 8.26
CA GLU A 377 36.11 -15.07 7.94
C GLU A 377 36.13 -14.24 6.66
N ARG A 378 35.23 -14.52 5.71
CA ARG A 378 35.17 -13.81 4.43
C ARG A 378 34.39 -12.52 4.52
N ILE A 379 33.22 -12.51 5.17
CA ILE A 379 32.28 -11.39 5.06
C ILE A 379 32.28 -10.46 6.27
N VAL A 380 32.63 -10.93 7.47
CA VAL A 380 32.56 -10.08 8.67
C VAL A 380 33.63 -8.99 8.62
N GLY A 381 33.22 -7.76 8.91
CA GLY A 381 34.05 -6.56 8.90
C GLY A 381 34.17 -5.87 7.54
N ARG A 382 33.47 -6.38 6.51
CA ARG A 382 33.33 -5.74 5.21
C ARG A 382 31.95 -5.10 5.08
N GLU A 383 31.84 -4.19 4.13
CA GLU A 383 30.61 -3.47 3.82
C GLU A 383 29.96 -4.04 2.55
N TYR A 384 28.63 -4.07 2.51
CA TYR A 384 27.86 -4.62 1.40
C TYR A 384 26.65 -3.72 1.08
N CYS A 385 26.28 -3.54 -0.20
CA CYS A 385 24.89 -3.22 -0.57
C CYS A 385 24.11 -4.52 -0.56
N VAL A 386 23.00 -4.50 0.17
CA VAL A 386 22.06 -5.60 0.27
C VAL A 386 20.72 -5.11 -0.25
N ARG A 387 20.26 -5.66 -1.38
CA ARG A 387 18.91 -5.39 -1.92
C ARG A 387 18.00 -6.57 -1.64
N GLY A 388 16.77 -6.28 -1.24
CA GLY A 388 15.74 -7.31 -1.11
C GLY A 388 14.54 -6.85 -0.29
N HIS A 389 13.84 -7.84 0.26
CA HIS A 389 12.59 -7.65 1.01
C HIS A 389 12.85 -7.48 2.50
N LEU A 390 12.53 -6.31 3.04
CA LEU A 390 12.61 -6.01 4.46
C LEU A 390 11.27 -6.27 5.15
N SER A 391 11.29 -7.13 6.16
CA SER A 391 10.18 -7.35 7.07
C SER A 391 10.60 -7.01 8.51
N VAL A 392 9.70 -6.37 9.26
CA VAL A 392 9.93 -6.01 10.67
C VAL A 392 8.84 -6.65 11.52
N ASP A 393 9.25 -7.56 12.41
CA ASP A 393 8.33 -8.26 13.31
C ASP A 393 8.82 -8.20 14.77
N GLU A 394 8.17 -8.97 15.65
CA GLU A 394 8.54 -9.06 17.08
C GLU A 394 9.95 -9.62 17.32
N TYR A 395 10.57 -10.26 16.33
CA TYR A 395 11.91 -10.82 16.36
C TYR A 395 12.98 -9.90 15.73
N GLY A 396 12.56 -8.75 15.20
CA GLY A 396 13.42 -7.70 14.65
C GLY A 396 13.31 -7.57 13.13
N ALA A 397 14.21 -6.78 12.55
CA ALA A 397 14.29 -6.54 11.12
C ALA A 397 15.02 -7.68 10.39
N ASN A 398 14.37 -8.30 9.42
CA ASN A 398 14.94 -9.31 8.53
C ASN A 398 14.84 -8.82 7.09
N LEU A 399 15.97 -8.81 6.39
CA LEU A 399 16.05 -8.51 4.97
C LEU A 399 16.35 -9.81 4.24
N ASP A 400 15.35 -10.38 3.55
CA ASP A 400 15.55 -11.51 2.66
C ASP A 400 16.23 -10.98 1.39
N ALA A 401 17.53 -11.26 1.28
CA ALA A 401 18.38 -10.65 0.27
C ALA A 401 18.22 -11.34 -1.08
N GLU A 402 18.16 -10.52 -2.12
CA GLU A 402 18.21 -10.96 -3.50
C GLU A 402 19.55 -10.60 -4.15
N THR A 403 20.16 -9.50 -3.72
CA THR A 403 21.55 -9.17 -4.03
C THR A 403 22.33 -8.91 -2.75
N PHE A 404 23.60 -9.29 -2.78
CA PHE A 404 24.54 -9.13 -1.68
C PHE A 404 25.94 -8.89 -2.24
N GLU A 405 26.26 -7.62 -2.50
CA GLU A 405 27.48 -7.21 -3.21
C GLU A 405 28.39 -6.42 -2.28
N GLU A 406 29.68 -6.77 -2.24
CA GLU A 406 30.66 -6.02 -1.44
C GLU A 406 30.73 -4.59 -1.97
N SER A 407 30.61 -3.60 -1.08
CA SER A 407 30.69 -2.20 -1.50
C SER A 407 32.13 -1.88 -1.92
N ASP A 408 32.26 -1.33 -3.13
CA ASP A 408 33.50 -0.77 -3.67
C ASP A 408 33.64 0.73 -3.36
N ASP A 409 32.80 1.28 -2.49
CA ASP A 409 32.81 2.71 -2.16
C ASP A 409 34.17 3.15 -1.63
N ASP A 410 34.68 4.25 -2.20
CA ASP A 410 35.96 4.82 -1.77
C ASP A 410 35.83 5.39 -0.36
N PRO A 411 36.56 4.83 0.64
CA PRO A 411 36.50 5.33 2.00
C PRO A 411 36.92 6.81 2.11
N GLU A 412 37.76 7.30 1.19
CA GLU A 412 38.14 8.72 1.14
C GLU A 412 36.97 9.59 0.70
N ALA A 413 36.21 9.18 -0.32
CA ALA A 413 35.02 9.89 -0.79
C ALA A 413 33.94 9.95 0.29
N ARG A 414 33.64 8.83 0.95
CA ARG A 414 32.67 8.78 2.05
C ARG A 414 33.08 9.64 3.24
N ALA A 415 34.37 9.64 3.59
CA ALA A 415 34.87 10.51 4.65
C ALA A 415 34.73 11.99 4.28
N GLN A 416 34.93 12.36 3.01
CA GLN A 416 34.73 13.73 2.54
C GLN A 416 33.25 14.14 2.59
N GLU A 417 32.35 13.31 2.09
CA GLU A 417 30.89 13.57 2.13
C GLU A 417 30.38 13.73 3.57
N PHE A 418 30.84 12.87 4.48
CA PHE A 418 30.52 13.00 5.90
C PHE A 418 31.06 14.32 6.47
N LEU A 419 32.30 14.70 6.15
CA LEU A 419 32.87 15.98 6.59
C LEU A 419 32.07 17.16 6.04
N GLU A 420 31.68 17.15 4.77
CA GLU A 420 30.86 18.19 4.16
C GLU A 420 29.51 18.33 4.87
N THR A 421 28.88 17.22 5.25
CA THR A 421 27.61 17.20 5.99
C THR A 421 27.75 17.76 7.41
N VAL A 422 28.91 17.58 8.05
CA VAL A 422 29.17 18.00 9.44
C VAL A 422 29.80 19.40 9.53
N ASP A 423 30.54 19.86 8.52
CA ASP A 423 31.13 21.20 8.43
C ASP A 423 30.13 22.30 8.00
N VAL A 424 28.87 21.95 7.73
CA VAL A 424 27.79 22.95 7.60
C VAL A 424 27.58 23.62 8.96
N ASP A 425 27.77 24.94 9.00
CA ASP A 425 27.71 25.77 10.21
C ASP A 425 26.43 25.44 11.02
N PRO A 426 26.54 25.08 12.32
CA PRO A 426 25.39 24.72 13.15
C PRO A 426 24.32 25.83 13.25
N THR A 427 24.64 27.06 12.84
CA THR A 427 23.66 28.16 12.75
C THR A 427 22.77 28.14 11.50
N GLU A 428 23.05 27.30 10.50
CA GLU A 428 22.18 27.10 9.32
C GLU A 428 21.21 25.93 9.49
N ARG A 429 21.50 24.94 10.35
CA ARG A 429 20.59 23.82 10.64
C ARG A 429 19.29 24.24 11.36
N GLU A 430 19.33 25.28 12.20
CA GLU A 430 18.14 25.81 12.90
C GLU A 430 17.15 26.57 11.98
N LYS A 431 17.48 26.80 10.70
CA LYS A 431 16.57 27.49 9.76
C LYS A 431 15.72 26.54 8.91
N THR A 432 16.07 25.27 8.83
CA THR A 432 15.36 24.30 7.98
C THR A 432 14.28 23.52 8.73
N GLU A 433 14.31 23.49 10.07
CA GLU A 433 13.28 22.81 10.90
C GLU A 433 12.14 23.72 11.38
N VAL A 434 12.14 25.02 11.02
CA VAL A 434 11.09 25.97 11.43
C VAL A 434 10.16 26.40 10.28
N ASP A 435 10.52 26.08 9.03
CA ASP A 435 9.74 26.41 7.83
C ASP A 435 9.42 25.15 6.98
N ALA A 436 9.25 23.97 7.61
CA ALA A 436 8.70 22.76 6.98
C ALA A 436 7.47 22.28 7.73
#